data_AF-A0A3E4X1H4-F1
#
_entry.id   AF-A0A3E4X1H4-F1
#
_cell.length_a   1.000
_cell.length_b   1.000
_cell.length_c   1.000
_cell.angle_alpha   90.00
_cell.angle_beta   90.00
_cell.angle_gamma   90.00
#
_symmetry.space_group_name_H-M   'P 1'
#
loop_
_entity.id
_entity.type
_entity.pdbx_description
1 polymer ?
#
loop_
_entity_poly.entity_id
_entity_poly.type
_entity_poly.pdbx_seq_one_letter_code
_entity_poly.pdbx_strand_id
1 'polypeptide(L)'
;MPKNQVCRNIAKINNLHCRLKCNISSPGEWVNGFLYVGSTSGSVSTIAVSVMIWNETKVFCKLINGVKGYISSISYIQETNSISLFVEMAQYANILFAPMTQLYSSSLETVESIPSDAINLDF
;
A
#
# COMPACT_ATOMS: atom_id res chain seq x y z
N MET A 1 8.93 14.75 15.56
CA MET A 1 8.74 15.39 14.24
C MET A 1 8.72 16.90 14.41
N PRO A 2 9.46 17.68 13.60
CA PRO A 2 9.35 19.13 13.59
C PRO A 2 7.94 19.56 13.17
N LYS A 3 7.46 20.69 13.71
CA LYS A 3 6.06 21.14 13.66
C LYS A 3 5.49 21.42 12.24
N ASN A 4 6.32 21.37 11.18
CA ASN A 4 6.00 21.78 9.81
C ASN A 4 6.35 20.74 8.73
N GLN A 5 6.66 19.50 9.11
CA GLN A 5 6.91 18.44 8.12
C GLN A 5 5.58 17.84 7.67
N VAL A 6 5.14 18.18 6.45
CA VAL A 6 3.94 17.60 5.81
C VAL A 6 4.29 16.21 5.29
N CYS A 7 3.58 15.16 5.72
CA CYS A 7 3.63 13.86 5.04
C CYS A 7 3.12 14.06 3.60
N ARG A 8 4.00 13.88 2.62
CA ARG A 8 3.59 13.94 1.21
C ARG A 8 2.89 12.64 0.86
N ASN A 9 1.59 12.73 0.68
CA ASN A 9 0.80 11.61 0.17
C ASN A 9 1.13 11.40 -1.31
N ILE A 10 1.15 10.15 -1.74
CA ILE A 10 1.28 9.77 -3.15
C ILE A 10 -0.05 9.21 -3.63
N ALA A 11 -0.49 9.61 -4.83
CA ALA A 11 -1.82 9.28 -5.33
C ALA A 11 -1.81 8.87 -6.80
N LYS A 12 -2.76 8.02 -7.17
CA LYS A 12 -3.08 7.64 -8.54
C LYS A 12 -4.58 7.71 -8.75
N ILE A 13 -4.99 8.35 -9.83
CA ILE A 13 -6.40 8.60 -10.15
C ILE A 13 -6.90 7.59 -11.16
N ASN A 14 -8.13 7.14 -11.00
CA ASN A 14 -8.85 6.30 -11.96
C ASN A 14 -8.10 5.00 -12.35
N ASN A 15 -7.91 4.09 -11.40
CA ASN A 15 -7.21 2.81 -11.61
C ASN A 15 -8.03 1.61 -11.14
N LEU A 16 -7.84 0.45 -11.77
CA LEU A 16 -8.32 -0.85 -11.28
C LEU A 16 -7.26 -1.60 -10.46
N HIS A 17 -5.99 -1.40 -10.80
CA HIS A 17 -4.87 -2.02 -10.12
C HIS A 17 -3.79 -0.98 -9.85
N CYS A 18 -3.26 -0.98 -8.62
CA CYS A 18 -2.10 -0.16 -8.27
C CYS A 18 -1.07 -0.96 -7.49
N ARG A 19 0.19 -0.59 -7.68
CA ARG A 19 1.34 -1.08 -6.91
C ARG A 19 1.85 0.04 -6.00
N LEU A 20 1.78 -0.17 -4.69
CA LEU A 20 2.54 0.59 -3.71
C LEU A 20 3.87 -0.14 -3.47
N LYS A 21 4.97 0.43 -3.97
CA LYS A 21 6.31 -0.09 -3.74
C LYS A 21 6.94 0.64 -2.55
N CYS A 22 7.25 -0.10 -1.50
CA CYS A 22 7.94 0.36 -0.30
C CYS A 22 9.40 -0.07 -0.37
N ASN A 23 10.34 0.88 -0.44
CA ASN A 23 11.76 0.55 -0.39
C ASN A 23 12.14 0.25 1.07
N ILE A 24 12.42 -1.03 1.34
CA ILE A 24 12.78 -1.58 2.64
C ILE A 24 13.97 -2.50 2.36
N SER A 25 15.11 -2.17 2.95
CA SER A 25 16.41 -2.74 2.57
C SER A 25 17.05 -3.56 3.69
N SER A 26 16.58 -3.40 4.93
CA SER A 26 17.18 -4.06 6.10
C SER A 26 16.13 -4.76 6.97
N PRO A 27 16.46 -5.91 7.57
CA PRO A 27 15.61 -6.54 8.57
C PRO A 27 15.27 -5.60 9.73
N GLY A 28 14.01 -5.62 10.17
CA GLY A 28 13.51 -4.74 11.22
C GLY A 28 13.10 -3.35 10.75
N GLU A 29 13.31 -2.99 9.48
CA GLU A 29 12.69 -1.81 8.90
C GLU A 29 11.20 -2.06 8.64
N TRP A 30 10.38 -1.04 8.90
CA TRP A 30 8.94 -1.10 8.64
C TRP A 30 8.42 0.21 8.03
N VAL A 31 7.45 0.07 7.14
CA VAL A 31 6.66 1.18 6.58
C VAL A 31 5.24 1.06 7.09
N ASN A 32 4.80 2.09 7.80
CA ASN A 32 3.41 2.23 8.23
C ASN A 32 2.74 3.36 7.46
N GLY A 33 1.49 3.17 7.06
CA GLY A 33 0.73 4.19 6.37
C GLY A 33 -0.75 3.87 6.28
N PHE A 34 -1.49 4.80 5.70
CA PHE A 34 -2.90 4.65 5.39
C PHE A 34 -3.09 4.59 3.89
N LEU A 35 -3.77 3.55 3.41
CA LEU A 35 -4.30 3.46 2.05
C LEU A 35 -5.73 3.99 2.05
N TYR A 36 -5.99 4.95 1.19
CA TYR A 36 -7.31 5.50 0.91
C TYR A 36 -7.69 5.15 -0.51
N VAL A 37 -8.85 4.51 -0.69
CA VAL A 37 -9.40 4.18 -2.01
C VAL A 37 -10.77 4.81 -2.12
N GLY A 38 -10.83 5.94 -2.83
CA GLY A 38 -12.04 6.70 -3.09
C GLY A 38 -12.60 6.41 -4.47
N SER A 39 -13.85 5.97 -4.55
CA SER A 39 -14.57 5.96 -5.81
C SER A 39 -14.81 7.38 -6.31
N THR A 40 -14.97 7.55 -7.62
CA THR A 40 -15.44 8.81 -8.22
C THR A 40 -16.84 9.20 -7.74
N SER A 41 -17.61 8.25 -7.20
CA SER A 41 -18.93 8.43 -6.56
C SER A 41 -18.90 8.91 -5.11
N GLY A 42 -17.73 9.15 -4.51
CA GLY A 42 -17.59 9.79 -3.18
C GLY A 42 -17.52 8.85 -1.97
N SER A 43 -17.67 7.53 -2.15
CA SER A 43 -17.44 6.56 -1.07
C SER A 43 -15.95 6.18 -0.98
N VAL A 44 -15.41 6.14 0.24
CA VAL A 44 -13.97 5.99 0.53
C VAL A 44 -13.71 4.78 1.43
N SER A 45 -12.82 3.90 0.98
CA SER A 45 -12.23 2.81 1.75
C SER A 45 -10.97 3.35 2.41
N THR A 46 -10.78 3.12 3.70
CA THR A 46 -9.55 3.50 4.41
C THR A 46 -9.01 2.30 5.13
N ILE A 47 -7.75 1.94 4.88
CA ILE A 47 -7.09 0.80 5.50
C ILE A 47 -5.72 1.24 6.03
N ALA A 48 -5.47 0.96 7.31
CA ALA A 48 -4.14 1.09 7.88
C ALA A 48 -3.29 -0.13 7.48
N VAL A 49 -2.12 0.12 6.91
CA VAL A 49 -1.18 -0.90 6.43
C VAL A 49 0.14 -0.76 7.15
N SER A 50 0.67 -1.90 7.60
CA SER A 50 2.03 -2.01 8.12
C SER A 50 2.76 -3.07 7.33
N VAL A 51 3.90 -2.71 6.75
CA VAL A 51 4.78 -3.57 5.97
C VAL A 51 6.12 -3.65 6.67
N MET A 52 6.60 -4.85 6.97
CA MET A 52 7.88 -5.07 7.65
C MET A 52 8.62 -6.25 7.04
N ILE A 53 9.93 -6.09 6.83
CA ILE A 53 10.83 -7.23 6.62
C ILE A 53 11.25 -7.72 8.01
N TRP A 54 10.68 -8.84 8.46
CA TRP A 54 11.06 -9.45 9.74
C TRP A 54 12.45 -10.10 9.64
N ASN A 55 12.70 -10.80 8.53
CA ASN A 55 14.00 -11.32 8.14
C ASN A 55 14.04 -11.51 6.61
N GLU A 56 15.15 -12.02 6.06
CA GLU A 56 15.34 -12.23 4.61
C GLU A 56 14.20 -13.02 3.92
N THR A 57 13.40 -13.77 4.67
CA THR A 57 12.36 -14.69 4.15
C THR A 57 10.94 -14.38 4.65
N LYS A 58 10.76 -13.42 5.57
CA LYS A 58 9.48 -13.17 6.24
C LYS A 58 9.09 -11.71 6.12
N VAL A 59 8.02 -11.47 5.38
CA VAL A 59 7.34 -10.18 5.31
C VAL A 59 6.08 -10.23 6.17
N PHE A 60 5.91 -9.23 7.02
CA PHE A 60 4.65 -9.00 7.69
C PHE A 60 3.93 -7.86 7.00
N CYS A 61 2.81 -8.17 6.35
CA CYS A 61 1.86 -7.15 5.94
C CYS A 61 0.52 -7.41 6.63
N LYS A 62 0.06 -6.45 7.43
CA LYS A 62 -1.22 -6.55 8.14
C LYS A 62 -2.09 -5.36 7.84
N LEU A 63 -3.36 -5.65 7.55
CA LEU A 63 -4.44 -4.68 7.55
C LEU A 63 -4.89 -4.50 9.00
N ILE A 64 -4.68 -3.32 9.57
CA ILE A 64 -4.84 -3.12 11.03
C ILE A 64 -6.31 -2.81 11.38
N ASN A 65 -7.00 -2.05 10.53
CA ASN A 65 -8.42 -1.73 10.65
C ASN A 65 -8.88 -0.99 9.37
N GLY A 66 -10.14 -1.10 8.97
CA GLY A 66 -10.68 -0.36 7.82
C GLY A 66 -12.03 -0.83 7.30
N VAL A 67 -12.67 0.01 6.48
CA VAL A 67 -13.80 -0.38 5.65
C VAL A 67 -13.26 -0.78 4.28
N LYS A 68 -13.42 -2.04 3.90
CA LYS A 68 -12.92 -2.60 2.63
C LYS A 68 -13.46 -1.85 1.41
N GLY A 69 -14.73 -1.42 1.46
CA GLY A 69 -15.37 -0.59 0.45
C GLY A 69 -15.17 -1.14 -0.97
N TYR A 70 -14.38 -0.43 -1.79
CA TYR A 70 -14.09 -0.79 -3.19
C TYR A 70 -12.81 -1.59 -3.39
N ILE A 71 -12.09 -1.94 -2.34
CA ILE A 71 -10.89 -2.76 -2.45
C ILE A 71 -11.35 -4.20 -2.62
N SER A 72 -11.06 -4.84 -3.75
CA SER A 72 -11.40 -6.24 -4.00
C SER A 72 -10.42 -7.17 -3.28
N SER A 73 -9.13 -6.91 -3.46
CA SER A 73 -8.03 -7.70 -2.91
C SER A 73 -6.81 -6.83 -2.61
N ILE A 74 -5.98 -7.27 -1.68
CA ILE A 74 -4.64 -6.75 -1.47
C ILE A 74 -3.70 -7.96 -1.45
N SER A 75 -2.59 -7.86 -2.17
CA SER A 75 -1.55 -8.89 -2.20
C SER A 75 -0.17 -8.25 -2.15
N TYR A 76 0.87 -9.06 -1.97
CA TYR A 76 2.24 -8.54 -1.93
C TYR A 76 3.26 -9.47 -2.59
N ILE A 77 4.37 -8.88 -3.01
CA ILE A 77 5.60 -9.56 -3.42
C ILE A 77 6.77 -8.96 -2.65
N GLN A 78 7.63 -9.83 -2.13
CA GLN A 78 8.94 -9.43 -1.60
C GLN A 78 9.95 -9.37 -2.75
N GLU A 79 10.58 -8.21 -2.92
CA GLU A 79 11.70 -7.99 -3.83
C GLU A 79 12.99 -7.83 -2.99
N THR A 80 14.17 -7.86 -3.63
CA THR A 80 15.47 -7.83 -2.93
C THR A 80 15.62 -6.63 -1.98
N ASN A 81 15.14 -5.45 -2.35
CA ASN A 81 15.28 -4.20 -1.58
C ASN A 81 13.95 -3.44 -1.44
N SER A 82 12.83 -4.14 -1.62
CA SER A 82 11.51 -3.54 -1.54
C SER A 82 10.42 -4.56 -1.31
N ILE A 83 9.28 -4.09 -0.83
CA ILE A 83 8.04 -4.86 -0.82
C ILE A 83 7.04 -4.11 -1.69
N SER A 84 6.46 -4.82 -2.64
CA SER A 84 5.42 -4.32 -3.53
C SER A 84 4.08 -4.81 -3.01
N LEU A 85 3.21 -3.89 -2.59
CA LEU A 85 1.81 -4.14 -2.28
C LEU A 85 0.97 -3.85 -3.51
N PHE A 86 0.13 -4.79 -3.89
CA PHE A 86 -0.82 -4.66 -4.98
C PHE A 86 -2.22 -4.48 -4.41
N VAL A 87 -2.96 -3.52 -4.95
CA VAL A 87 -4.34 -3.22 -4.55
C VAL A 87 -5.21 -3.37 -5.78
N GLU A 88 -6.15 -4.31 -5.72
CA GLU A 88 -7.21 -4.45 -6.71
C GLU A 88 -8.45 -3.68 -6.25
N MET A 89 -9.06 -2.95 -7.17
CA MET A 89 -10.27 -2.19 -6.93
C MET A 89 -11.42 -2.80 -7.72
N ALA A 90 -12.60 -2.89 -7.11
CA ALA A 90 -13.82 -3.45 -7.74
C ALA A 90 -14.30 -2.64 -8.95
N GLN A 91 -13.87 -1.38 -9.04
CA GLN A 91 -14.14 -0.45 -10.13
C GLN A 91 -13.02 0.59 -10.16
N TYR A 92 -12.94 1.36 -11.24
CA TYR A 92 -11.96 2.44 -11.34
C TYR A 92 -12.10 3.42 -10.17
N ALA A 93 -11.04 3.56 -9.38
CA ALA A 93 -11.00 4.37 -8.18
C ALA A 93 -9.72 5.20 -8.08
N ASN A 94 -9.77 6.24 -7.26
CA ASN A 94 -8.60 7.01 -6.86
C ASN A 94 -7.99 6.35 -5.64
N ILE A 95 -6.69 6.08 -5.70
CA ILE A 95 -5.93 5.55 -4.58
C ILE A 95 -4.94 6.59 -4.08
N LEU A 96 -4.79 6.68 -2.77
CA LEU A 96 -3.84 7.54 -2.09
C LEU A 96 -3.17 6.76 -0.98
N PHE A 97 -1.85 6.85 -0.90
CA PHE A 97 -1.06 6.35 0.21
C PHE A 97 -0.49 7.52 1.02
N ALA A 98 -0.78 7.52 2.31
CA ALA A 98 -0.27 8.47 3.28
C ALA A 98 0.70 7.76 4.24
N PRO A 99 2.03 7.92 4.07
CA PRO A 99 2.99 7.32 4.99
C PRO A 99 2.94 8.00 6.37
N MET A 100 2.97 7.22 7.44
CA MET A 100 3.09 7.73 8.82
C MET A 100 4.50 8.21 9.16
N THR A 101 5.50 7.80 8.38
CA THR A 101 6.92 8.13 8.59
C THR A 101 7.52 8.66 7.29
N GLN A 102 8.19 9.82 7.33
CA GLN A 102 8.77 10.44 6.14
C GLN A 102 10.05 9.77 5.58
N LEU A 103 10.66 8.86 6.35
CA LEU A 103 12.01 8.36 6.06
C LEU A 103 12.06 7.30 4.95
N TYR A 104 10.91 6.77 4.51
CA TYR A 104 10.89 5.69 3.53
C TYR A 104 10.49 6.18 2.15
N SER A 105 11.33 5.85 1.17
CA SER A 105 11.02 6.08 -0.23
C SER A 105 9.95 5.07 -0.66
N SER A 106 8.74 5.56 -0.95
CA SER A 106 7.65 4.76 -1.51
C SER A 106 7.12 5.37 -2.80
N SER A 107 6.80 4.53 -3.78
CA SER A 107 6.11 4.94 -5.02
C SER A 107 4.75 4.27 -5.11
N LEU A 108 3.81 4.96 -5.75
CA LEU A 108 2.50 4.42 -6.09
C LEU A 108 2.38 4.45 -7.61
N GLU A 109 2.10 3.30 -8.20
CA GLU A 109 2.18 3.06 -9.63
C GLU A 109 0.89 2.42 -10.14
N THR A 110 0.46 2.79 -11.33
CA THR A 110 -0.59 2.09 -12.05
C THR A 110 0.01 0.84 -12.67
N VAL A 111 -0.67 -0.30 -12.55
CA VAL A 111 -0.26 -1.56 -13.18
C VAL A 111 -1.41 -2.13 -13.98
N GLU A 112 -1.11 -2.91 -15.02
CA GLU A 112 -2.15 -3.50 -15.87
C GLU A 112 -2.90 -4.62 -15.16
N SER A 113 -2.18 -5.42 -14.37
CA SER A 113 -2.71 -6.55 -13.60
C SER A 113 -1.89 -6.82 -12.33
N ILE A 114 -2.45 -7.62 -11.42
CA ILE A 114 -1.73 -8.14 -10.27
C ILE A 114 -0.94 -9.39 -10.72
N PRO A 115 0.36 -9.49 -10.37
CA PRO A 115 1.16 -10.68 -10.66
C PRO A 115 0.55 -11.95 -10.07
N SER A 116 0.59 -13.06 -10.81
CA SER A 116 -0.02 -14.33 -10.41
C SER A 116 0.65 -15.00 -9.20
N ASP A 117 1.91 -14.65 -8.95
CA ASP A 117 2.73 -15.13 -7.83
C ASP A 117 2.62 -14.23 -6.59
N ALA A 118 1.80 -13.18 -6.63
CA ALA A 118 1.56 -12.32 -5.48
C ALA A 118 0.80 -13.07 -4.37
N ILE A 119 1.26 -12.89 -3.14
CA ILE A 119 0.68 -13.54 -1.95
C ILE A 119 -0.49 -12.68 -1.47
N ASN A 120 -1.69 -13.24 -1.45
CA ASN A 120 -2.88 -12.54 -0.97
C ASN A 120 -2.81 -12.28 0.54
N LEU A 121 -3.30 -11.12 0.94
CA LEU A 121 -3.52 -10.76 2.33
C LEU A 121 -5.00 -10.96 2.65
N ASP A 122 -5.26 -11.84 3.62
CA ASP A 122 -6.61 -12.07 4.10
C ASP A 122 -7.13 -10.85 4.89
N PHE A 123 -8.44 -10.60 4.75
CA PHE A 123 -9.19 -9.53 5.43
C PHE A 123 -9.87 -10.05 6.70
#